data_AF-A0A3Q7JIF8-F1
#
_entry.id   AF-A0A3Q7JIF8-F1
#
_cell.length_a   1.000
_cell.length_b   1.000
_cell.length_c   1.000
_cell.angle_alpha   90.00
_cell.angle_beta   90.00
_cell.angle_gamma   90.00
#
_symmetry.space_group_name_H-M   'P 1'
#
loop_
_entity.id
_entity.type
_entity.pdbx_description
1 polymer ?
#
loop_
_entity_poly.entity_id
_entity_poly.type
_entity_poly.pdbx_seq_one_letter_code
_entity_poly.pdbx_strand_id
1 'polypeptide(L)' 'MWLAKKNMMNLFFLKVSEVIYVITSIVRDACGKAPSERLFLDKYGKICLCLDEIGLLENTEKDRIKRLIRLKSPSEI' A
#
# COMPACT_ATOMS: atom_id res chain seq x y z
N MET A 1 -31.52 -2.38 -11.41
CA MET A 1 -30.32 -3.19 -11.74
C MET A 1 -29.17 -2.38 -12.36
N TRP A 2 -29.42 -1.47 -13.31
CA TRP A 2 -28.38 -0.67 -13.98
C TRP A 2 -27.68 0.36 -13.05
N LEU A 3 -28.44 1.08 -12.23
CA LEU A 3 -27.92 1.99 -11.20
C LEU A 3 -27.03 1.29 -10.17
N ALA A 4 -27.41 0.08 -9.73
CA ALA A 4 -26.61 -0.73 -8.83
C ALA A 4 -25.26 -1.14 -9.47
N LYS A 5 -25.26 -1.56 -10.75
CA LYS A 5 -24.02 -1.85 -11.49
C LYS A 5 -23.14 -0.61 -11.67
N LYS A 6 -23.72 0.55 -11.99
CA LYS A 6 -22.98 1.82 -12.15
C LYS A 6 -22.36 2.28 -10.83
N ASN A 7 -23.10 2.19 -9.73
CA ASN A 7 -22.60 2.52 -8.40
C ASN A 7 -21.50 1.54 -7.95
N MET A 8 -21.68 0.24 -8.20
CA MET A 8 -20.66 -0.77 -7.92
C MET A 8 -19.36 -0.52 -8.70
N MET A 9 -19.46 -0.13 -9.98
CA MET A 9 -18.30 0.20 -10.81
C MET A 9 -17.57 1.47 -10.33
N ASN A 10 -18.32 2.49 -9.88
CA ASN A 10 -17.74 3.68 -9.27
C ASN A 10 -17.02 3.37 -7.94
N LEU A 11 -17.60 2.50 -7.10
CA LEU A 11 -16.99 2.07 -5.84
C LEU A 11 -15.70 1.29 -6.08
N PHE A 12 -15.66 0.43 -7.10
CA PHE A 12 -14.46 -0.30 -7.49
C PHE A 12 -13.33 0.67 -7.91
N PHE A 13 -13.64 1.66 -8.76
CA PHE A 13 -12.66 2.65 -9.21
C PHE A 13 -12.06 3.44 -8.04
N LEU A 14 -12.90 3.86 -7.08
CA LEU A 14 -12.44 4.56 -5.89
C LEU A 14 -11.51 3.69 -5.05
N LYS A 15 -11.83 2.41 -4.86
CA LYS A 15 -11.00 1.51 -4.07
C LYS A 15 -9.64 1.23 -4.73
N VAL A 16 -9.63 1.04 -6.05
CA VAL A 16 -8.38 0.87 -6.81
C VAL A 16 -7.52 2.13 -6.74
N SER A 17 -8.12 3.31 -6.92
CA SER A 17 -7.43 4.59 -6.82
C SER A 17 -6.82 4.81 -5.42
N GLU A 18 -7.57 4.49 -4.37
CA GLU A 18 -7.11 4.57 -2.98
C GLU A 18 -5.90 3.65 -2.73
N VAL A 19 -5.97 2.40 -3.18
CA VAL A 19 -4.86 1.44 -3.04
C VAL A 19 -3.61 1.93 -3.78
N ILE A 20 -3.76 2.40 -5.03
CA ILE A 20 -2.64 2.96 -5.81
C ILE A 20 -2.03 4.16 -5.08
N TYR A 21 -2.86 5.07 -4.55
CA TYR A 21 -2.40 6.23 -3.80
C TYR A 21 -1.58 5.82 -2.56
N VAL A 22 -2.07 4.86 -1.79
CA VAL A 22 -1.40 4.36 -0.58
C VAL A 22 -0.06 3.72 -0.92
N ILE A 23 -0.01 2.85 -1.93
CA ILE A 23 1.23 2.24 -2.42
C ILE A 23 2.24 3.32 -2.83
N THR A 24 1.81 4.29 -3.64
CA THR A 24 2.69 5.38 -4.10
C THR A 24 3.22 6.21 -2.93
N SER A 25 2.38 6.44 -1.93
CA SER A 25 2.72 7.17 -0.71
C SER A 25 3.73 6.41 0.17
N ILE A 26 3.62 5.08 0.25
CA ILE A 26 4.58 4.21 0.95
C ILE A 26 5.94 4.25 0.26
N VAL A 27 5.95 4.09 -1.07
CA VAL A 27 7.20 4.10 -1.85
C VAL A 27 7.91 5.45 -1.69
N ARG A 28 7.18 6.56 -1.78
CA ARG A 28 7.72 7.90 -1.56
C ARG A 28 8.29 8.07 -0.15
N ASP A 29 7.58 7.63 0.88
CA ASP A 29 8.03 7.72 2.28
C ASP A 29 9.25 6.85 2.57
N ALA A 30 9.29 5.63 2.01
CA ALA A 30 10.40 4.71 2.19
C ALA A 30 11.67 5.22 1.51
N CYS A 31 11.52 5.82 0.31
CA CYS A 31 12.62 6.38 -0.47
C CYS A 31 13.09 7.75 0.06
N GLY A 32 12.20 8.55 0.65
CA GLY A 32 12.50 9.92 1.14
C GLY A 32 12.81 10.95 0.04
N LYS A 33 12.84 10.52 -1.23
CA LYS A 33 13.06 11.32 -2.45
C LYS A 33 12.42 10.61 -3.64
N ALA A 34 12.56 11.18 -4.85
CA ALA A 34 12.11 10.53 -6.07
C ALA A 34 12.69 9.09 -6.17
N PRO A 35 11.84 8.07 -6.37
CA PRO A 35 12.30 6.69 -6.44
C PRO A 35 13.22 6.49 -7.64
N SER A 36 14.36 5.86 -7.42
CA SER A 36 15.15 5.21 -8.48
C SER A 36 15.12 3.71 -8.24
N GLU A 37 15.37 2.91 -9.28
CA GLU A 37 15.37 1.45 -9.17
C GLU A 37 16.29 0.96 -8.04
N ARG A 38 17.52 1.49 -7.97
CA ARG A 38 18.47 1.15 -6.91
C ARG A 38 17.98 1.50 -5.51
N LEU A 39 17.37 2.67 -5.34
CA LEU A 39 16.84 3.12 -4.05
C LEU A 39 15.62 2.31 -3.63
N PHE A 40 14.75 1.97 -4.59
CA PHE A 40 13.60 1.12 -4.36
C PHE A 40 14.04 -0.28 -3.89
N LEU A 41 15.04 -0.88 -4.57
CA LEU A 41 15.58 -2.19 -4.20
C LEU A 41 16.23 -2.19 -2.81
N ASP A 42 16.95 -1.12 -2.45
CA ASP A 42 17.52 -0.95 -1.10
C ASP A 42 16.43 -0.91 0.00
N LYS A 43 15.22 -0.47 -0.35
CA LYS A 43 14.07 -0.39 0.57
C LYS A 43 13.04 -1.50 0.34
N TYR A 44 13.31 -2.46 -0.54
CA TYR A 44 12.32 -3.41 -1.04
C TYR A 44 11.67 -4.22 0.09
N GLY A 45 12.45 -4.78 1.00
CA GLY A 45 11.90 -5.54 2.14
C GLY A 45 10.90 -4.74 2.98
N LYS A 46 11.22 -3.48 3.29
CA LYS A 46 10.31 -2.59 4.02
C LYS A 46 9.05 -2.25 3.22
N ILE A 47 9.18 -2.07 1.90
CA ILE A 47 8.05 -1.79 1.02
C ILE A 47 7.14 -3.03 0.94
N CYS A 48 7.69 -4.23 0.76
CA CYS A 48 6.96 -5.49 0.75
C CYS A 48 6.17 -5.72 2.04
N LEU A 49 6.78 -5.47 3.21
CA LEU A 49 6.07 -5.54 4.48
C LEU A 49 4.86 -4.62 4.54
N CYS A 50 4.95 -3.40 3.98
CA CYS A 50 3.80 -2.50 3.91
C CYS A 50 2.74 -2.99 2.91
N LEU A 51 3.17 -3.66 1.82
CA LEU A 51 2.28 -4.18 0.79
C LEU A 51 1.51 -5.42 1.26
N ASP A 52 2.10 -6.28 2.09
CA ASP A 52 1.41 -7.43 2.69
C ASP A 52 0.17 -7.00 3.46
N GLU A 53 0.27 -5.91 4.22
CA GLU A 53 -0.84 -5.34 4.98
C GLU A 53 -1.94 -4.73 4.09
N ILE A 54 -1.60 -4.34 2.85
CA ILE A 54 -2.54 -3.79 1.86
C ILE A 54 -3.17 -4.90 1.02
N GLY A 55 -2.42 -5.97 0.73
CA GLY A 55 -2.85 -7.10 -0.11
C GLY A 55 -4.00 -7.89 0.50
N LEU A 56 -4.10 -7.89 1.83
CA LEU A 56 -5.28 -8.41 2.54
C LEU A 56 -6.49 -7.46 2.46
N LEU A 57 -6.36 -6.28 1.84
CA LEU A 57 -7.41 -5.27 1.62
C LEU A 57 -8.10 -4.73 2.89
N GLU A 58 -7.62 -5.12 4.08
CA GLU A 58 -8.18 -4.70 5.36
C GLU A 58 -7.78 -3.27 5.74
N ASN A 59 -6.67 -2.76 5.19
CA ASN A 59 -6.09 -1.48 5.59
C ASN A 59 -5.55 -0.64 4.43
N THR A 60 -6.16 0.53 4.23
CA THR A 60 -5.63 1.62 3.41
C THR A 60 -5.09 2.77 4.27
N GLU A 61 -5.23 2.70 5.59
CA GLU A 61 -4.70 3.69 6.53
C GLU A 61 -3.18 3.53 6.74
N LYS A 62 -2.44 4.43 6.11
CA LYS A 62 -0.97 4.46 6.12
C LYS A 62 -0.33 4.42 7.51
N ASP A 63 -0.87 5.15 8.48
CA ASP A 63 -0.31 5.21 9.83
C ASP A 63 -0.53 3.89 10.60
N ARG A 64 -1.64 3.21 10.33
CA ARG A 64 -1.92 1.88 10.87
C ARG A 64 -0.96 0.84 10.26
N ILE A 65 -0.76 0.87 8.95
CA ILE A 65 0.21 0.00 8.25
C ILE A 65 1.62 0.20 8.84
N LYS A 66 2.07 1.44 9.04
CA LYS A 66 3.37 1.75 9.65
C LYS A 66 3.54 1.21 11.07
N ARG A 67 2.46 1.08 11.85
CA ARG A 67 2.50 0.48 13.19
C ARG A 67 2.59 -1.04 13.10
N LEU A 68 1.83 -1.65 12.21
CA LEU A 68 1.80 -3.11 12.01
C LEU A 68 3.18 -3.65 11.56
N ILE A 69 3.82 -3.01 10.59
CA ILE A 69 5.15 -3.43 10.12
C ILE A 69 6.25 -3.31 11.19
N ARG A 70 6.08 -2.43 12.20
CA ARG A 70 7.06 -2.28 13.30
C ARG A 70 6.94 -3.41 14.33
N LEU A 71 5.82 -4.10 14.35
CA LEU A 71 5.55 -5.22 15.26
C LEU A 71 5.96 -6.57 14.66
N LYS A 72 6.15 -6.64 13.33
CA LYS A 72 6.68 -7.83 12.66
C LYS A 72 8.14 -8.05 13.06
N SER A 73 8.43 -9.24 13.58
CA SER A 73 9.77 -9.59 14.06
C SER A 73 10.76 -9.74 12.90
N PRO A 74 12.06 -9.44 13.08
CA PRO A 74 13.09 -9.62 12.04
C PRO A 74 13.27 -11.07 11.56
N SER A 75 12.65 -12.04 12.25
CA SER A 75 12.77 -13.48 12.00
C SER A 75 11.99 -13.98 10.78
N GLU A 76 11.19 -13.11 10.16
CA GLU A 76 10.36 -13.44 8.98
C GLU A 76 10.91 -12.88 7.65
N ILE A 77 12.15 -12.37 7.64
CA ILE A 77 12.82 -11.82 6.44
C ILE A 77 14.05 -12.66 6.09
#